data_AF-A0A1B6FKU5-F1
#
_entry.id   AF-A0A1B6FKU5-F1
#
_cell.length_a   1.000
_cell.length_b   1.000
_cell.length_c   1.000
_cell.angle_alpha   90.00
_cell.angle_beta   90.00
_cell.angle_gamma   90.00
#
_symmetry.space_group_name_H-M   'P 1'
#
loop_
_entity.id
_entity.type
_entity.pdbx_description
1 polymer ?
#
loop_
_entity_poly.entity_id
_entity_poly.type
_entity_poly.pdbx_seq_one_letter_code
_entity_poly.pdbx_strand_id
1 'polypeptide(L)'
;IKIFYVVCMFGLAQWCTGFDVSKVQELNKDILHLAEHVVQRSDCDELIAQVRMFIGGLHLTMLKILHSYNKTESLSVGKSIFESGKPRFVDKSYNIEELEESCGWDLPDVSYFKKVMKDANTTWTRFVDAYNQNKDKPVIPFDFQQCLVSH
;
A
#
# COMPACT_ATOMS: atom_id res chain seq x y z
N ILE A 1 22.95 -7.55 -14.53
CA ILE A 1 21.93 -8.64 -14.60
C ILE A 1 21.79 -9.41 -13.27
N LYS A 2 22.85 -9.65 -12.47
CA LYS A 2 22.71 -10.39 -11.19
C LYS A 2 22.05 -9.65 -10.02
N ILE A 3 22.08 -8.31 -9.99
CA ILE A 3 21.50 -7.49 -8.90
C ILE A 3 19.96 -7.40 -9.01
N PHE A 4 19.42 -7.48 -10.23
CA PHE A 4 17.97 -7.36 -10.49
C PHE A 4 17.15 -8.50 -9.86
N TYR A 5 17.73 -9.71 -9.82
CA TYR A 5 17.07 -10.88 -9.24
C TYR A 5 17.01 -10.84 -7.72
N VAL A 6 17.99 -10.20 -7.06
CA VAL A 6 18.02 -10.11 -5.59
C VAL A 6 16.93 -9.14 -5.10
N VAL A 7 16.76 -8.00 -5.77
CA VAL A 7 15.69 -7.03 -5.46
C VAL A 7 14.30 -7.64 -5.72
N CYS A 8 14.13 -8.41 -6.80
CA CYS A 8 12.88 -9.15 -7.03
C CYS A 8 12.60 -10.21 -5.96
N MET A 9 13.62 -10.93 -5.46
CA MET A 9 13.45 -11.97 -4.46
C MET A 9 13.17 -11.42 -3.05
N PHE A 10 13.75 -10.28 -2.67
CA PHE A 10 13.37 -9.60 -1.42
C PHE A 10 11.97 -8.99 -1.49
N GLY A 11 11.57 -8.43 -2.64
CA GLY A 11 10.20 -8.00 -2.87
C GLY A 11 9.18 -9.15 -2.77
N LEU A 12 9.54 -10.35 -3.24
CA LEU A 12 8.72 -11.56 -3.16
C LEU A 12 8.72 -12.20 -1.76
N ALA A 13 9.83 -12.16 -1.02
CA ALA A 13 9.89 -12.68 0.36
C ALA A 13 9.06 -11.82 1.32
N GLN A 14 9.04 -10.50 1.11
CA GLN A 14 8.17 -9.58 1.85
C GLN A 14 6.69 -9.70 1.41
N TRP A 15 6.38 -10.34 0.27
CA TRP A 15 5.01 -10.71 -0.10
C TRP A 15 4.45 -11.90 0.71
N CYS A 16 5.30 -12.72 1.33
CA CYS A 16 4.87 -13.83 2.17
C CYS A 16 4.50 -13.39 3.60
N THR A 17 5.05 -12.29 4.09
CA THR A 17 4.60 -11.61 5.31
C THR A 17 3.48 -10.64 4.92
N GLY A 18 2.23 -10.97 5.21
CA GLY A 18 1.08 -10.18 4.76
C GLY A 18 1.21 -8.68 5.10
N PHE A 19 0.81 -7.81 4.17
CA PHE A 19 0.68 -6.38 4.44
C PHE A 19 -0.40 -6.14 5.51
N ASP A 20 0.00 -5.60 6.65
CA ASP A 20 -0.85 -5.43 7.83
C ASP A 20 -0.79 -4.00 8.38
N VAL A 21 -1.47 -3.77 9.50
CA VAL A 21 -1.47 -2.46 10.18
C VAL A 21 -0.08 -2.03 10.64
N SER A 22 0.76 -2.97 11.06
CA SER A 22 2.13 -2.70 11.50
C SER A 22 2.94 -2.12 10.35
N LYS A 23 2.84 -2.71 9.15
CA LYS A 23 3.53 -2.22 7.97
C LYS A 23 3.01 -0.87 7.51
N VAL A 24 1.71 -0.60 7.61
CA VAL A 24 1.14 0.73 7.33
C VAL A 24 1.75 1.79 8.26
N GLN A 25 1.89 1.48 9.55
CA GLN A 25 2.44 2.40 10.54
C GLN A 25 3.94 2.63 10.37
N GLU A 26 4.70 1.58 10.02
CA GLU A 26 6.12 1.64 9.68
C GLU A 26 6.34 2.55 8.46
N LEU A 27 5.67 2.25 7.34
CA LEU A 27 5.76 3.05 6.12
C LEU A 27 5.38 4.51 6.36
N ASN A 28 4.34 4.76 7.17
CA ASN A 28 3.97 6.12 7.53
C ASN A 28 5.09 6.87 8.28
N LYS A 29 5.82 6.21 9.18
CA LYS A 29 6.93 6.82 9.90
C LYS A 29 8.11 7.07 8.95
N ASP A 30 8.47 6.07 8.17
CA ASP A 30 9.64 6.12 7.28
C ASP A 30 9.46 7.17 6.18
N ILE A 31 8.28 7.24 5.55
CA ILE A 31 7.97 8.24 4.52
C ILE A 31 8.02 9.65 5.11
N LEU A 32 7.42 9.86 6.30
CA LEU A 32 7.45 11.17 6.95
C LEU A 32 8.88 11.59 7.31
N HIS A 33 9.68 10.65 7.82
CA HIS A 33 11.06 10.87 8.18
C HIS A 33 11.92 11.20 6.97
N LEU A 34 11.85 10.38 5.91
CA LEU A 34 12.57 10.60 4.65
C LEU A 34 12.22 11.96 4.08
N ALA A 35 10.93 12.30 3.99
CA ALA A 35 10.47 13.58 3.44
C ALA A 35 10.95 14.82 4.22
N GLU A 36 11.38 14.67 5.47
CA GLU A 36 11.91 15.76 6.30
C GLU A 36 13.44 15.84 6.28
N HIS A 37 14.11 14.80 5.78
CA HIS A 37 15.57 14.65 5.85
C HIS A 37 16.18 14.26 4.49
N VAL A 38 15.47 14.54 3.38
CA VAL A 38 16.00 14.31 2.03
C VAL A 38 17.20 15.21 1.83
N VAL A 39 18.35 14.63 1.48
CA VAL A 39 19.57 15.41 1.16
C VAL A 39 20.18 15.05 -0.18
N GLN A 40 19.74 13.95 -0.79
CA GLN A 40 20.26 13.46 -2.07
C GLN A 40 19.21 12.65 -2.84
N ARG A 41 19.44 12.48 -4.14
CA ARG A 41 18.54 11.74 -5.06
C ARG A 41 18.14 10.35 -4.58
N SER A 42 19.06 9.58 -3.97
CA SER A 42 18.75 8.24 -3.47
C SER A 42 17.71 8.23 -2.36
N ASP A 43 17.67 9.27 -1.53
CA ASP A 43 16.68 9.38 -0.46
C ASP A 43 15.29 9.65 -1.05
N CYS A 44 15.25 10.36 -2.18
CA CYS A 44 14.04 10.62 -2.94
C CYS A 44 13.51 9.40 -3.67
N ASP A 45 14.42 8.62 -4.26
CA ASP A 45 14.10 7.34 -4.87
C ASP A 45 13.54 6.38 -3.81
N GLU A 46 14.13 6.36 -2.61
CA GLU A 46 13.64 5.58 -1.47
C GLU A 46 12.29 6.10 -0.97
N LEU A 47 12.10 7.41 -0.85
CA LEU A 47 10.80 8.02 -0.52
C LEU A 47 9.71 7.55 -1.47
N ILE A 48 9.96 7.60 -2.78
CA ILE A 48 9.03 7.11 -3.80
C ILE A 48 8.80 5.61 -3.66
N ALA A 49 9.85 4.82 -3.43
CA ALA A 49 9.76 3.38 -3.27
C ALA A 49 8.86 3.00 -2.08
N GLN A 50 9.00 3.67 -0.94
CA GLN A 50 8.20 3.46 0.26
C GLN A 50 6.71 3.82 0.03
N VAL A 51 6.43 4.94 -0.66
CA VAL A 51 5.04 5.28 -1.03
C VAL A 51 4.44 4.22 -1.97
N ARG A 52 5.23 3.70 -2.92
CA ARG A 52 4.78 2.63 -3.82
C ARG A 52 4.56 1.31 -3.10
N MET A 53 5.36 0.99 -2.09
CA MET A 53 5.15 -0.18 -1.22
C MET A 53 3.82 -0.07 -0.47
N PHE A 54 3.48 1.11 0.04
CA PHE A 54 2.17 1.36 0.63
C PHE A 54 1.02 1.13 -0.36
N ILE A 55 1.11 1.72 -1.56
CA ILE A 55 0.10 1.57 -2.61
C ILE A 55 -0.12 0.08 -2.93
N GLY A 56 0.98 -0.65 -3.22
CA GLY A 56 0.91 -2.05 -3.59
C GLY A 56 0.33 -2.92 -2.47
N GLY A 57 0.82 -2.75 -1.24
CA GLY A 57 0.37 -3.53 -0.09
C GLY A 57 -1.10 -3.30 0.25
N LEU A 58 -1.55 -2.04 0.20
CA LEU A 58 -2.95 -1.71 0.46
C LEU A 58 -3.87 -2.22 -0.67
N HIS A 59 -3.41 -2.17 -1.93
CA HIS A 59 -4.14 -2.76 -3.04
C HIS A 59 -4.31 -4.28 -2.89
N LEU A 60 -3.26 -4.99 -2.48
CA LEU A 60 -3.34 -6.43 -2.19
C LEU A 60 -4.33 -6.74 -1.05
N THR A 61 -4.31 -5.92 0.00
CA THR A 61 -5.27 -6.04 1.11
C THR A 61 -6.70 -5.85 0.62
N MET A 62 -6.94 -4.84 -0.22
CA MET A 62 -8.23 -4.59 -0.84
C MET A 62 -8.69 -5.77 -1.69
N LEU A 63 -7.83 -6.34 -2.55
CA LEU A 63 -8.17 -7.53 -3.35
C LEU A 63 -8.52 -8.73 -2.48
N LYS A 64 -7.81 -8.93 -1.36
CA LYS A 64 -8.11 -9.97 -0.37
C LYS A 64 -9.47 -9.75 0.30
N ILE A 65 -9.88 -8.51 0.55
CA ILE A 65 -11.22 -8.20 1.08
C ILE A 65 -12.30 -8.51 0.03
N LEU A 66 -12.03 -8.20 -1.25
CA LEU A 66 -12.99 -8.35 -2.34
C LEU A 66 -13.19 -9.81 -2.81
N HIS A 67 -12.13 -10.63 -2.77
CA HIS A 67 -12.10 -11.92 -3.49
C HIS A 67 -11.69 -13.14 -2.64
N SER A 68 -11.38 -13.00 -1.35
CA SER A 68 -10.81 -14.11 -0.56
C SER A 68 -11.84 -15.17 -0.14
N TYR A 69 -11.44 -16.44 -0.24
CA TYR A 69 -12.07 -17.58 0.41
C TYR A 69 -11.94 -17.52 1.94
N ASN A 70 -10.84 -16.94 2.47
CA ASN A 70 -10.65 -16.65 3.89
C ASN A 70 -11.04 -15.21 4.21
N LYS A 71 -12.33 -14.90 4.03
CA LYS A 71 -12.89 -13.55 4.22
C LYS A 71 -12.73 -13.03 5.65
N THR A 72 -12.77 -13.91 6.64
CA THR A 72 -12.63 -13.56 8.07
C THR A 72 -11.25 -12.96 8.37
N GLU A 73 -10.18 -13.63 7.93
CA GLU A 73 -8.81 -13.13 8.14
C GLU A 73 -8.58 -11.81 7.37
N SER A 74 -8.98 -11.76 6.09
CA SER A 74 -8.84 -10.54 5.27
C SER A 74 -9.58 -9.35 5.88
N LEU A 75 -10.79 -9.54 6.39
CA LEU A 75 -11.56 -8.49 7.05
C LEU A 75 -10.95 -8.11 8.39
N SER A 76 -10.36 -9.04 9.14
CA SER A 76 -9.65 -8.72 10.38
C SER A 76 -8.46 -7.80 10.13
N VAL A 77 -7.63 -8.12 9.12
CA VAL A 77 -6.49 -7.25 8.73
C VAL A 77 -6.99 -5.90 8.22
N GLY A 78 -8.01 -5.90 7.35
CA GLY A 78 -8.64 -4.69 6.85
C GLY A 78 -9.20 -3.81 7.97
N LYS A 79 -9.84 -4.43 8.98
CA LYS A 79 -10.35 -3.74 10.16
C LYS A 79 -9.24 -3.04 10.91
N SER A 80 -8.15 -3.73 11.22
CA SER A 80 -7.02 -3.13 11.94
C SER A 80 -6.41 -1.95 11.20
N ILE A 81 -6.25 -2.05 9.88
CA ILE A 81 -5.76 -0.94 9.05
C ILE A 81 -6.77 0.22 9.06
N PHE A 82 -8.06 -0.06 8.86
CA PHE A 82 -9.12 0.95 8.86
C PHE A 82 -9.20 1.71 10.19
N GLU A 83 -9.17 0.99 11.32
CA GLU A 83 -9.22 1.57 12.66
C GLU A 83 -7.95 2.37 13.01
N SER A 84 -6.79 1.99 12.45
CA SER A 84 -5.56 2.80 12.60
C SER A 84 -5.64 4.17 11.91
N GLY A 85 -6.61 4.34 11.02
CA GLY A 85 -6.86 5.58 10.32
C GLY A 85 -5.92 5.83 9.14
N LYS A 86 -6.21 6.92 8.43
CA LYS A 86 -5.46 7.32 7.24
C LYS A 86 -4.02 7.72 7.64
N PRO A 87 -3.00 7.16 6.99
CA PRO A 87 -1.62 7.57 7.23
C PRO A 87 -1.41 9.05 6.93
N ARG A 88 -0.71 9.76 7.83
CA ARG A 88 -0.48 11.20 7.74
C ARG A 88 0.28 11.60 6.48
N PHE A 89 1.20 10.75 6.02
CA PHE A 89 1.98 11.07 4.81
C PHE A 89 1.10 11.25 3.56
N VAL A 90 -0.09 10.63 3.52
CA VAL A 90 -1.00 10.69 2.38
C VAL A 90 -1.58 12.10 2.19
N ASP A 91 -1.81 12.82 3.28
CA ASP A 91 -2.34 14.19 3.28
C ASP A 91 -1.26 15.24 3.56
N LYS A 92 0.01 14.84 3.69
CA LYS A 92 1.11 15.76 3.93
C LYS A 92 1.29 16.68 2.72
N SER A 93 1.39 17.98 2.97
CA SER A 93 1.89 18.95 2.01
C SER A 93 3.41 18.85 1.97
N TYR A 94 3.97 18.47 0.83
CA TYR A 94 5.41 18.36 0.63
C TYR A 94 5.97 19.67 0.08
N ASN A 95 7.13 20.10 0.58
CA ASN A 95 7.87 21.21 0.01
C ASN A 95 8.52 20.76 -1.31
N ILE A 96 7.79 20.94 -2.41
CA ILE A 96 8.24 20.44 -3.72
C ILE A 96 9.52 21.13 -4.19
N GLU A 97 9.71 22.41 -3.87
CA GLU A 97 10.91 23.15 -4.26
C GLU A 97 12.17 22.59 -3.57
N GLU A 98 12.08 22.32 -2.27
CA GLU A 98 13.17 21.72 -1.50
C GLU A 98 13.47 20.28 -1.92
N LEU A 99 12.43 19.50 -2.26
CA LEU A 99 12.62 18.17 -2.85
C LEU A 99 13.26 18.27 -4.23
N GLU A 100 12.82 19.19 -5.09
CA GLU A 100 13.39 19.36 -6.42
C GLU A 100 14.89 19.66 -6.36
N GLU A 101 15.29 20.58 -5.48
CA GLU A 101 16.69 20.94 -5.24
C GLU A 101 17.48 19.76 -4.67
N SER A 102 17.01 19.14 -3.59
CA SER A 102 17.74 18.07 -2.88
C SER A 102 17.83 16.78 -3.70
N CYS A 103 16.81 16.49 -4.52
CA CYS A 103 16.74 15.31 -5.35
C CYS A 103 17.42 15.48 -6.71
N GLY A 104 17.71 16.73 -7.12
CA GLY A 104 18.05 17.05 -8.50
C GLY A 104 16.98 16.54 -9.47
N TRP A 105 15.70 16.69 -9.10
CA TRP A 105 14.57 16.30 -9.92
C TRP A 105 14.33 17.31 -11.03
N ASP A 106 13.89 16.82 -12.18
CA ASP A 106 13.35 17.64 -13.24
C ASP A 106 11.81 17.67 -13.20
N LEU A 107 11.20 18.44 -14.09
CA LEU A 107 9.74 18.54 -14.19
C LEU A 107 9.04 17.16 -14.37
N PRO A 108 9.55 16.23 -15.21
CA PRO A 108 9.08 14.85 -15.23
C PRO A 108 9.11 14.14 -13.88
N ASP A 109 10.23 14.19 -13.15
CA ASP A 109 10.39 13.55 -11.85
C ASP A 109 9.38 14.12 -10.82
N VAL A 110 9.25 15.45 -10.75
CA VAL A 110 8.26 16.14 -9.88
C VAL A 110 6.83 15.73 -10.25
N SER A 111 6.52 15.65 -11.54
CA SER A 111 5.20 15.22 -12.02
C SER A 111 4.92 13.77 -11.64
N TYR A 112 5.93 12.91 -11.71
CA TYR A 112 5.82 11.51 -11.29
C TYR A 112 5.59 11.38 -9.80
N PHE A 113 6.32 12.13 -8.95
CA PHE A 113 6.10 12.14 -7.50
C PHE A 113 4.67 12.58 -7.15
N LYS A 114 4.19 13.69 -7.74
CA LYS A 114 2.80 14.16 -7.55
C LYS A 114 1.76 13.10 -7.93
N LYS A 115 2.00 12.37 -9.03
CA LYS A 115 1.15 11.25 -9.45
C LYS A 115 1.16 10.13 -8.41
N VAL A 116 2.34 9.72 -7.92
CA VAL A 116 2.47 8.67 -6.90
C VAL A 116 1.73 9.06 -5.62
N MET A 117 1.84 10.31 -5.16
CA MET A 117 1.08 10.80 -4.01
C MET A 117 -0.44 10.79 -4.22
N LYS A 118 -0.90 11.18 -5.42
CA LYS A 118 -2.31 11.08 -5.81
C LYS A 118 -2.79 9.62 -5.82
N ASP A 119 -1.98 8.70 -6.31
CA ASP A 119 -2.28 7.27 -6.35
C ASP A 119 -2.35 6.68 -4.93
N ALA A 120 -1.48 7.11 -4.01
CA ALA A 120 -1.54 6.74 -2.59
C ALA A 120 -2.88 7.16 -1.96
N ASN A 121 -3.30 8.40 -2.18
CA ASN A 121 -4.58 8.90 -1.69
C ASN A 121 -5.78 8.16 -2.29
N THR A 122 -5.76 7.95 -3.61
CA THR A 122 -6.80 7.19 -4.32
C THR A 122 -6.88 5.75 -3.81
N THR A 123 -5.74 5.12 -3.55
CA THR A 123 -5.68 3.73 -3.07
C THR A 123 -6.24 3.63 -1.65
N TRP A 124 -5.94 4.60 -0.78
CA TRP A 124 -6.54 4.68 0.54
C TRP A 124 -8.07 4.77 0.48
N THR A 125 -8.60 5.70 -0.33
CA THR A 125 -10.06 5.86 -0.48
C THR A 125 -10.72 4.57 -0.98
N ARG A 126 -10.15 3.94 -2.01
CA ARG A 126 -10.67 2.68 -2.55
C ARG A 126 -10.63 1.54 -1.54
N PHE A 127 -9.58 1.47 -0.73
CA PHE A 127 -9.50 0.50 0.36
C PHE A 127 -10.62 0.73 1.39
N VAL A 128 -10.84 1.97 1.82
CA VAL A 128 -11.92 2.34 2.75
C VAL A 128 -13.29 1.94 2.19
N ASP A 129 -13.54 2.23 0.91
CA ASP A 129 -14.78 1.86 0.24
C ASP A 129 -14.96 0.35 0.20
N ALA A 130 -13.93 -0.39 -0.21
CA ALA A 130 -13.96 -1.84 -0.26
C ALA A 130 -14.19 -2.46 1.12
N TYR A 131 -13.54 -1.95 2.17
CA TYR A 131 -13.74 -2.43 3.53
C TYR A 131 -15.18 -2.18 3.99
N ASN A 132 -15.68 -0.94 3.86
CA ASN A 132 -17.05 -0.59 4.27
C ASN A 132 -18.13 -1.38 3.52
N GLN A 133 -17.92 -1.66 2.23
CA GLN A 133 -18.85 -2.45 1.44
C GLN A 133 -18.87 -3.94 1.82
N ASN A 134 -17.82 -4.47 2.46
CA ASN A 134 -17.67 -5.91 2.68
C ASN A 134 -17.66 -6.32 4.16
N LYS A 135 -17.45 -5.40 5.10
CA LYS A 135 -17.37 -5.69 6.54
C LYS A 135 -18.63 -6.35 7.13
N ASP A 136 -19.81 -6.02 6.59
CA ASP A 136 -21.10 -6.53 7.06
C ASP A 136 -21.66 -7.65 6.17
N LYS A 137 -20.98 -7.97 5.07
CA LYS A 137 -21.46 -9.02 4.16
C LYS A 137 -21.23 -10.40 4.80
N PRO A 138 -22.24 -11.28 4.83
CA PRO A 138 -22.08 -12.62 5.37
C PRO A 138 -20.94 -13.36 4.66
N VAL A 139 -20.17 -14.14 5.43
CA VAL A 139 -19.23 -15.12 4.87
C VAL A 139 -20.11 -16.30 4.45
N ILE A 140 -20.40 -16.41 3.16
CA ILE A 140 -21.10 -17.60 2.65
C ILE A 140 -20.05 -18.72 2.64
N PRO A 141 -20.21 -19.78 3.45
CA PRO A 141 -19.33 -20.93 3.36
C PRO A 141 -19.44 -21.50 1.95
N PHE A 142 -18.31 -21.79 1.31
CA PHE A 142 -18.32 -22.53 0.06
C PHE A 142 -18.83 -23.94 0.36
N ASP A 143 -20.11 -24.20 0.07
CA ASP A 143 -20.72 -25.50 0.31
C ASP A 143 -20.37 -26.44 -0.85
N PHE A 144 -19.36 -27.29 -0.63
CA PHE A 144 -18.99 -28.35 -1.57
C PHE A 144 -20.15 -29.31 -1.87
N GLN A 145 -21.16 -29.41 -0.99
CA GLN A 145 -22.29 -30.32 -1.22
C GLN A 145 -23.19 -29.85 -2.37
N GLN A 146 -23.30 -28.54 -2.67
CA GLN A 146 -24.16 -28.07 -3.77
C GLN A 146 -23.64 -28.41 -5.17
N CYS A 147 -22.32 -28.60 -5.35
CA CYS A 147 -21.74 -29.02 -6.63
C CYS A 147 -21.81 -30.53 -6.87
N LEU A 148 -22.01 -31.34 -5.82
CA LEU A 148 -22.03 -32.81 -5.93
C LEU A 148 -23.42 -33.40 -6.22
N VAL A 149 -24.49 -32.59 -6.18
CA VAL A 149 -25.86 -33.04 -6.52
C VAL A 149 -26.27 -32.62 -7.94
N SER A 150 -25.38 -31.97 -8.71
CA SER A 150 -25.66 -31.50 -10.08
C SER A 150 -25.07 -32.37 -11.20
N HIS A 151 -24.56 -33.56 -10.89
CA HIS A 151 -24.07 -34.53 -11.88
C HIS A 151 -24.67 -35.93 -11.68
#